data_AF-A0A080N4M7-F1
#
_entry.id   AF-A0A080N4M7-F1
#
_cell.length_a   1.000
_cell.length_b   1.000
_cell.length_c   1.000
_cell.angle_alpha   90.00
_cell.angle_beta   90.00
_cell.angle_gamma   90.00
#
_symmetry.space_group_name_H-M   'P 1'
#
loop_
_entity.id
_entity.type
_entity.pdbx_description
1 polymer ?
#
loop_
_entity_poly.entity_id
_entity_poly.type
_entity_poly.pdbx_seq_one_letter_code
_entity_poly.pdbx_strand_id
1 'polypeptide(L)'
;MRVAQDVLRSDGELGWCRVVPSRLADLLWGLDDPADDDGRAGYELRRAGVRICEMCPVRNQCLALSMVKEAQGGIHGGLPLKARRQLKKQATAVGIGFDARNVAMTTIAVKHWLDDRPEEIAKARDEENTRRRERYARRAHGAARPSTRSD
;
A
#
# COMPACT_ATOMS: atom_id res chain seq x y z
N MET A 1 -2.99 20.74 10.50
CA MET A 1 -3.03 20.04 9.19
C MET A 1 -1.97 20.50 8.17
N ARG A 2 -1.25 21.64 8.32
CA ARG A 2 -0.27 22.13 7.33
C ARG A 2 1.02 21.29 7.19
N VAL A 3 1.58 20.77 8.29
CA VAL A 3 2.88 20.05 8.29
C VAL A 3 2.86 18.72 7.51
N ALA A 4 1.68 18.11 7.34
CA ALA A 4 1.53 16.89 6.55
C ALA A 4 1.59 17.12 5.02
N GLN A 5 1.35 18.35 4.57
CA GLN A 5 1.31 18.69 3.15
C GLN A 5 2.70 18.97 2.58
N ASP A 6 3.64 19.46 3.40
CA ASP A 6 5.02 19.77 2.97
C ASP A 6 5.89 18.53 2.77
N VAL A 7 5.60 17.42 3.48
CA VAL A 7 6.38 16.16 3.40
C VAL A 7 6.06 15.35 2.13
N LEU A 8 5.21 15.84 1.23
CA LEU A 8 4.89 15.18 -0.04
C LEU A 8 5.42 15.92 -1.28
N ARG A 9 6.23 16.97 -1.09
CA ARG A 9 6.97 17.61 -2.17
C ARG A 9 8.34 16.94 -2.25
N SER A 10 8.54 16.04 -3.21
CA SER A 10 9.88 15.80 -3.74
C SER A 10 10.08 16.87 -4.80
N ASP A 11 11.04 17.77 -4.60
CA ASP A 11 11.45 18.80 -5.57
C ASP A 11 10.31 19.64 -6.21
N GLY A 12 9.18 19.80 -5.51
CA GLY A 12 8.01 20.55 -5.98
C GLY A 12 6.93 19.72 -6.70
N GLU A 13 7.14 18.42 -6.89
CA GLU A 13 6.19 17.54 -7.59
C GLU A 13 5.08 17.04 -6.66
N LEU A 14 3.84 17.01 -7.18
CA LEU A 14 2.67 16.50 -6.47
C LEU A 14 2.47 15.02 -6.80
N GLY A 15 2.03 14.24 -5.81
CA GLY A 15 1.56 12.88 -6.06
C GLY A 15 0.38 12.88 -7.03
N TRP A 16 0.42 12.02 -8.05
CA TRP A 16 -0.59 11.95 -9.09
C TRP A 16 -2.00 11.64 -8.57
N CYS A 17 -2.12 11.01 -7.40
CA CYS A 17 -3.41 10.84 -6.74
C CYS A 17 -4.11 12.16 -6.37
N ARG A 18 -3.40 13.29 -6.33
CA ARG A 18 -3.98 14.61 -6.07
C ARG A 18 -4.59 15.28 -7.29
N VAL A 19 -4.20 14.86 -8.50
CA VAL A 19 -4.70 15.44 -9.76
C VAL A 19 -5.80 14.59 -10.39
N VAL A 20 -6.04 13.39 -9.85
CA VAL A 20 -7.16 12.53 -10.24
C VAL A 20 -8.44 12.99 -9.52
N PRO A 21 -9.60 13.09 -10.21
CA PRO A 21 -10.87 13.41 -9.57
C PRO A 21 -11.20 12.46 -8.40
N SER A 22 -11.70 13.00 -7.28
CA SER A 22 -11.92 12.24 -6.04
C SER A 22 -12.72 10.95 -6.23
N ARG A 23 -13.82 11.02 -6.99
CA ARG A 23 -14.66 9.83 -7.30
C ARG A 23 -13.89 8.70 -7.98
N LEU A 24 -12.89 9.03 -8.79
CA LEU A 24 -12.05 8.02 -9.44
C LEU A 24 -10.90 7.59 -8.52
N ALA A 25 -10.40 8.49 -7.67
CA ALA A 25 -9.34 8.20 -6.73
C ALA A 25 -9.74 7.11 -5.72
N ASP A 26 -10.97 7.17 -5.20
CA ASP A 26 -11.46 6.20 -4.22
C ASP A 26 -11.51 4.77 -4.81
N LEU A 27 -11.91 4.64 -6.08
CA LEU A 27 -11.92 3.38 -6.83
C LEU A 27 -10.51 2.85 -7.13
N LEU A 28 -9.59 3.73 -7.54
CA LEU A 28 -8.23 3.35 -7.93
C LEU A 28 -7.38 2.91 -6.74
N TRP A 29 -7.51 3.59 -5.60
CA TRP A 29 -6.65 3.35 -4.44
C TRP A 29 -7.36 2.67 -3.27
N GLY A 30 -8.66 2.34 -3.38
CA GLY A 30 -9.39 1.53 -2.41
C GLY A 30 -9.48 2.20 -1.04
N LEU A 31 -9.90 3.47 -1.03
CA LEU A 31 -10.19 4.20 0.21
C LEU A 31 -11.57 3.83 0.81
N ASP A 32 -12.42 3.15 0.03
CA ASP A 32 -13.68 2.55 0.49
C ASP A 32 -13.53 1.08 0.92
N ASP A 33 -14.38 0.66 1.86
CA ASP A 33 -14.36 -0.66 2.52
C ASP A 33 -14.51 -1.80 1.48
N PRO A 34 -13.73 -2.89 1.56
CA PRO A 34 -13.76 -3.97 0.57
C PRO A 34 -15.03 -4.83 0.57
N ALA A 35 -16.06 -4.42 1.32
CA ALA A 35 -17.32 -5.15 1.43
C ALA A 35 -18.25 -4.92 0.22
N ASP A 36 -18.02 -3.88 -0.59
CA ASP A 36 -18.97 -3.43 -1.63
C ASP A 36 -18.43 -3.45 -3.08
N ASP A 37 -17.24 -4.02 -3.35
CA ASP A 37 -16.66 -3.99 -4.71
C ASP A 37 -16.20 -5.37 -5.20
N ASP A 38 -17.20 -6.25 -5.33
CA ASP A 38 -17.09 -7.67 -5.69
C ASP A 38 -17.11 -7.92 -7.21
N GLY A 39 -16.45 -7.06 -7.99
CA GLY A 39 -16.42 -7.14 -9.46
C GLY A 39 -15.03 -7.19 -10.09
N ARG A 40 -14.94 -7.74 -11.32
CA ARG A 40 -13.73 -7.65 -12.17
C ARG A 40 -13.32 -6.20 -12.42
N ALA A 41 -14.29 -5.29 -12.57
CA ALA A 41 -14.02 -3.87 -12.81
C ALA A 41 -13.26 -3.19 -11.66
N GLY A 42 -13.68 -3.41 -10.40
CA GLY A 42 -12.97 -2.91 -9.22
C GLY A 42 -11.55 -3.45 -9.08
N TYR A 43 -11.35 -4.73 -9.39
CA TYR A 43 -10.01 -5.33 -9.45
C TYR A 43 -9.12 -4.64 -10.49
N GLU A 44 -9.65 -4.37 -11.68
CA GLU A 44 -8.91 -3.70 -12.76
C GLU A 44 -8.57 -2.25 -12.42
N LEU A 45 -9.49 -1.51 -11.80
CA LEU A 45 -9.23 -0.14 -11.33
C LEU A 45 -8.14 -0.13 -10.26
N ARG A 46 -8.18 -1.05 -9.30
CA ARG A 46 -7.10 -1.18 -8.30
C ARG A 46 -5.75 -1.49 -8.94
N ARG A 47 -5.70 -2.36 -9.97
CA ARG A 47 -4.46 -2.60 -10.73
C ARG A 47 -3.97 -1.33 -11.42
N ALA A 48 -4.87 -0.56 -12.04
CA ALA A 48 -4.53 0.71 -12.65
C ALA A 48 -3.96 1.70 -11.62
N GLY A 49 -4.58 1.81 -10.44
CA GLY A 49 -4.10 2.64 -9.34
C GLY A 49 -2.69 2.25 -8.86
N VAL A 50 -2.40 0.95 -8.80
CA VAL A 50 -1.03 0.45 -8.52
C VAL A 50 -0.05 0.89 -9.60
N ARG A 51 -0.37 0.73 -10.89
CA ARG A 51 0.51 1.14 -11.99
C ARG A 51 0.77 2.65 -11.99
N ILE A 52 -0.25 3.46 -11.73
CA ILE A 52 -0.11 4.92 -11.57
C ILE A 52 0.86 5.23 -10.42
N CYS A 53 0.76 4.54 -9.28
CA CYS A 53 1.71 4.72 -8.20
C CYS A 53 3.13 4.27 -8.55
N GLU A 54 3.32 3.21 -9.33
CA GLU A 54 4.64 2.71 -9.72
C GLU A 54 5.42 3.73 -10.56
N MET A 55 4.72 4.55 -11.34
CA MET A 55 5.28 5.62 -12.18
C MET A 55 5.27 7.00 -11.49
N CYS A 56 4.65 7.11 -10.31
CA CYS A 56 4.48 8.38 -9.62
C CYS A 56 5.83 8.89 -9.11
N PRO A 57 6.21 10.16 -9.37
CA PRO A 57 7.53 10.69 -9.00
C PRO A 57 7.78 10.66 -7.48
N VAL A 58 6.73 10.85 -6.68
CA VAL A 58 6.82 10.86 -5.21
C VAL A 58 6.58 9.48 -4.59
N ARG A 59 6.67 8.38 -5.36
CA ARG A 59 6.31 7.02 -4.91
C ARG A 59 6.98 6.63 -3.60
N ASN A 60 8.31 6.76 -3.51
CA ASN A 60 9.06 6.31 -2.34
C ASN A 60 8.83 7.22 -1.13
N GLN A 61 8.67 8.53 -1.36
CA GLN A 61 8.27 9.47 -0.30
C GLN A 61 6.86 9.15 0.22
N CYS A 62 5.93 8.78 -0.68
CA CYS A 62 4.57 8.36 -0.33
C CYS A 62 4.58 7.07 0.50
N LEU A 63 5.37 6.06 0.10
CA LEU A 63 5.56 4.83 0.87
C LEU A 63 6.11 5.13 2.27
N ALA A 64 7.23 5.83 2.34
CA ALA A 64 7.88 6.20 3.59
C ALA A 64 6.90 6.92 4.54
N LEU A 65 6.22 7.96 4.06
CA LEU A 65 5.27 8.72 4.87
C LEU A 65 4.12 7.83 5.38
N SER A 66 3.59 6.96 4.52
CA SER A 66 2.48 6.06 4.88
C SER A 66 2.91 4.99 5.90
N MET A 67 4.18 4.58 5.90
CA MET A 67 4.74 3.64 6.88
C MET A 67 5.00 4.33 8.23
N VAL A 68 5.50 5.57 8.21
CA VAL A 68 5.76 6.37 9.41
C VAL A 68 4.47 6.78 10.10
N LYS A 69 3.47 7.23 9.33
CA LYS A 69 2.15 7.60 9.86
C LYS A 69 1.21 6.42 10.09
N GLU A 70 1.65 5.21 9.76
CA GLU A 70 0.85 4.00 9.85
C GLU A 70 -0.55 4.16 9.20
N ALA A 71 -0.57 4.63 7.96
CA ALA A 71 -1.82 4.81 7.22
C ALA A 71 -2.59 3.48 7.16
N GLN A 72 -3.81 3.44 7.70
CA GLN A 72 -4.57 2.21 7.94
C GLN A 72 -5.34 1.68 6.71
N GLY A 73 -5.53 2.51 5.68
CA GLY A 73 -6.32 2.17 4.50
C GLY A 73 -5.56 2.30 3.19
N GLY A 74 -6.21 1.90 2.10
CA GLY A 74 -5.84 2.20 0.73
C GLY A 74 -4.48 1.71 0.23
N ILE A 75 -4.19 2.08 -1.01
CA ILE A 75 -2.95 1.84 -1.72
C ILE A 75 -2.11 3.11 -1.67
N HIS A 76 -0.91 3.02 -1.11
CA HIS A 76 0.06 4.11 -1.05
C HIS A 76 1.35 3.65 -1.74
N GLY A 77 1.86 4.44 -2.68
CA GLY A 77 3.04 4.09 -3.50
C GLY A 77 2.99 2.69 -4.13
N GLY A 78 1.77 2.23 -4.45
CA GLY A 78 1.52 0.95 -5.11
C GLY A 78 1.37 -0.23 -4.16
N LEU A 79 1.47 -0.02 -2.84
CA LEU A 79 1.37 -1.09 -1.84
C LEU A 79 0.10 -0.97 -0.97
N PRO A 80 -0.63 -2.07 -0.73
CA PRO A 80 -1.69 -2.13 0.27
C PRO A 80 -1.12 -2.16 1.70
N LEU A 81 -1.96 -1.89 2.71
CA LEU A 81 -1.57 -1.86 4.13
C LEU A 81 -0.68 -3.04 4.56
N LYS A 82 -1.09 -4.27 4.23
CA LYS A 82 -0.37 -5.48 4.66
C LYS A 82 1.05 -5.56 4.08
N ALA A 83 1.22 -5.16 2.81
CA ALA A 83 2.54 -5.08 2.19
C ALA A 83 3.40 -3.97 2.83
N ARG A 84 2.80 -2.80 3.14
CA ARG A 84 3.52 -1.71 3.84
C ARG A 84 3.99 -2.12 5.24
N ARG A 85 3.18 -2.89 5.98
CA ARG A 85 3.57 -3.45 7.29
C ARG A 85 4.72 -4.44 7.15
N GLN A 86 4.72 -5.26 6.11
CA GLN A 86 5.84 -6.16 5.80
C GLN A 86 7.11 -5.38 5.47
N LEU A 87 7.00 -4.34 4.65
CA LEU A 87 8.10 -3.46 4.29
C LEU A 87 8.67 -2.71 5.51
N LYS A 88 7.80 -2.24 6.42
CA LYS A 88 8.22 -1.66 7.71
C LYS A 88 8.99 -2.67 8.55
N LYS A 89 8.54 -3.93 8.61
CA LYS A 89 9.26 -5.01 9.31
C LYS A 89 10.65 -5.25 8.71
N GLN A 90 10.78 -5.27 7.38
CA GLN A 90 12.06 -5.40 6.69
C GLN A 90 13.00 -4.24 7.03
N ALA A 91 12.51 -3.00 6.97
CA ALA A 91 13.28 -1.80 7.34
C ALA A 91 13.77 -1.85 8.79
N THR A 92 12.88 -2.19 9.73
CA THR A 92 13.24 -2.30 11.15
C THR A 92 14.27 -3.41 11.40
N ALA A 93 14.21 -4.52 10.66
CA ALA A 93 15.17 -5.62 10.80
C ALA A 93 16.61 -5.21 10.43
N VAL A 94 16.79 -4.17 9.62
CA VAL A 94 18.10 -3.60 9.26
C VAL A 94 18.43 -2.31 10.02
N GLY A 95 17.69 -2.02 11.09
CA GLY A 95 17.98 -0.92 12.02
C GLY A 95 17.31 0.42 11.69
N ILE A 96 16.39 0.48 10.72
CA ILE A 96 15.64 1.72 10.46
C ILE A 96 14.64 1.96 11.60
N GLY A 97 14.86 3.04 12.34
CA GLY A 97 13.96 3.51 13.39
C GLY A 97 12.73 4.20 12.83
N PHE A 98 11.58 4.00 13.48
CA PHE A 98 10.31 4.68 13.15
C PHE A 98 9.87 5.54 14.33
N ASP A 99 10.18 6.84 14.33
CA ASP A 99 9.74 7.79 15.36
C ASP A 99 8.57 8.65 14.87
N ALA A 100 7.38 8.36 15.38
CA ALA A 100 6.17 9.12 15.08
C ALA A 100 6.22 10.57 15.60
N ARG A 101 7.12 10.91 16.54
CA ARG A 101 7.32 12.28 17.01
C ARG A 101 8.15 13.11 16.03
N ASN A 102 8.98 12.46 15.21
CA ASN A 102 9.78 13.11 14.18
C ASN A 102 9.44 12.56 12.79
N VAL A 103 8.19 12.78 12.37
CA VAL A 103 7.66 12.26 11.09
C VAL A 103 8.51 12.69 9.90
N ALA A 104 8.94 13.94 9.85
CA ALA A 104 9.68 14.48 8.70
C ALA A 104 11.03 13.77 8.52
N MET A 105 11.88 13.75 9.56
CA MET A 105 13.19 13.10 9.46
C MET A 105 13.08 11.60 9.27
N THR A 106 12.14 10.95 9.98
CA THR A 106 11.89 9.52 9.80
C THR A 106 11.46 9.20 8.37
N THR A 107 10.60 10.05 7.78
CA THR A 107 10.18 9.87 6.38
C THR A 107 11.34 10.01 5.41
N ILE A 108 12.24 10.97 5.62
CA ILE A 108 13.45 11.14 4.79
C ILE A 108 14.35 9.91 4.89
N ALA A 109 14.64 9.43 6.11
CA ALA A 109 15.48 8.26 6.32
C ALA A 109 14.89 6.99 5.66
N VAL A 110 13.59 6.75 5.84
CA VAL A 110 12.90 5.62 5.22
C VAL A 110 12.86 5.77 3.70
N LYS A 111 12.65 6.98 3.16
CA LYS A 111 12.69 7.24 1.71
C LYS A 111 14.06 6.88 1.13
N HIS A 112 15.16 7.37 1.71
CA HIS A 112 16.50 7.03 1.23
C HIS A 112 16.74 5.52 1.26
N TRP A 113 16.34 4.84 2.33
CA TRP A 113 16.42 3.39 2.40
C TRP A 113 15.65 2.69 1.26
N LEU A 114 14.45 3.19 0.90
CA LEU A 114 13.66 2.68 -0.23
C LEU A 114 14.27 3.00 -1.60
N ASP A 115 14.88 4.17 -1.76
CA ASP A 115 15.57 4.57 -2.99
C ASP A 115 16.76 3.64 -3.26
N ASP A 116 17.51 3.30 -2.22
CA ASP A 116 18.68 2.40 -2.31
C ASP A 116 18.29 0.92 -2.47
N ARG A 117 17.04 0.55 -2.13
CA ARG A 117 16.59 -0.87 -2.04
C ARG A 117 15.23 -1.10 -2.69
N PRO A 118 15.10 -0.89 -4.02
CA PRO A 118 13.84 -1.11 -4.72
C PRO A 118 13.36 -2.57 -4.66
N GLU A 119 14.26 -3.54 -4.45
CA GLU A 119 13.95 -4.96 -4.30
C GLU A 119 13.12 -5.27 -3.05
N GLU A 120 13.25 -4.51 -1.97
CA GLU A 120 12.44 -4.71 -0.76
C GLU A 120 10.97 -4.37 -1.01
N ILE A 121 10.71 -3.36 -1.85
CA ILE A 121 9.36 -3.03 -2.32
C ILE A 121 8.77 -4.18 -3.13
N ALA A 122 9.55 -4.76 -4.05
CA ALA A 122 9.13 -5.90 -4.86
C ALA A 122 8.84 -7.14 -4.00
N LYS A 123 9.74 -7.45 -3.06
CA LYS A 123 9.58 -8.56 -2.12
C LYS A 123 8.32 -8.40 -1.25
N ALA A 124 8.09 -7.23 -0.67
CA ALA A 124 6.90 -6.96 0.13
C ALA A 124 5.60 -7.12 -0.69
N ARG A 125 5.61 -6.72 -1.97
CA ARG A 125 4.49 -6.91 -2.89
C ARG A 125 4.25 -8.39 -3.16
N ASP A 126 5.29 -9.13 -3.51
CA ASP A 126 5.20 -10.51 -3.95
C ASP A 126 4.79 -11.43 -2.78
N GLU A 127 5.28 -11.16 -1.56
CA GLU A 127 4.83 -11.84 -0.34
C GLU A 127 3.33 -11.62 -0.07
N GLU A 128 2.80 -10.39 -0.18
CA GLU A 128 1.37 -10.15 0.00
C GLU A 128 0.53 -10.76 -1.14
N ASN A 129 1.03 -10.78 -2.38
CA ASN A 129 0.36 -11.44 -3.50
C ASN A 129 0.25 -12.95 -3.28
N THR A 130 1.32 -13.59 -2.82
CA THR A 130 1.32 -15.02 -2.45
C THR A 130 0.32 -15.29 -1.33
N ARG A 131 0.37 -14.50 -0.24
CA ARG A 131 -0.60 -14.62 0.86
C ARG A 131 -2.05 -14.41 0.40
N ARG A 132 -2.31 -13.51 -0.55
CA ARG A 132 -3.65 -13.30 -1.13
C ARG A 132 -4.11 -14.52 -1.92
N ARG A 133 -3.26 -15.08 -2.77
CA ARG A 133 -3.56 -16.29 -3.55
C ARG A 133 -3.87 -17.48 -2.64
N GLU A 134 -3.08 -17.68 -1.60
CA GLU A 134 -3.33 -18.73 -0.60
C GLU A 134 -4.64 -18.54 0.16
N ARG A 135 -5.00 -17.29 0.51
CA ARG A 135 -6.30 -17.00 1.15
C ARG A 135 -7.46 -17.29 0.21
N TYR A 136 -7.33 -16.94 -1.07
CA TYR A 136 -8.35 -17.22 -2.08
C TYR A 136 -8.51 -18.73 -2.31
N ALA A 137 -7.41 -19.46 -2.49
CA ALA A 137 -7.43 -20.92 -2.61
C ALA A 137 -8.11 -21.58 -1.40
N ARG A 138 -7.73 -21.20 -0.18
CA ARG A 138 -8.36 -21.72 1.05
C ARG A 138 -9.86 -21.47 1.12
N ARG A 139 -10.33 -20.28 0.71
CA ARG A 139 -11.76 -19.96 0.66
C ARG A 139 -12.51 -20.79 -0.38
N ALA A 140 -11.93 -20.96 -1.57
CA ALA A 140 -12.50 -21.79 -2.62
C ALA A 140 -12.60 -23.27 -2.17
N HIS A 141 -11.55 -23.81 -1.55
CA HIS A 141 -11.56 -25.17 -1.01
C HIS A 141 -12.51 -25.35 0.20
N GLY A 142 -12.63 -24.33 1.05
CA GLY A 142 -13.55 -24.35 2.20
C GLY A 142 -15.02 -24.27 1.77
N ALA A 143 -15.33 -23.49 0.74
CA ALA A 143 -16.67 -23.40 0.14
C ALA A 143 -17.06 -24.68 -0.61
N ALA A 144 -16.10 -25.47 -1.08
CA ALA A 144 -16.32 -26.73 -1.79
C ALA A 144 -16.49 -27.96 -0.87
N ARG A 145 -16.28 -27.84 0.47
CA ARG A 145 -16.58 -28.95 1.39
C ARG A 145 -18.10 -29.04 1.59
N PRO A 146 -18.76 -30.15 1.20
CA PRO A 146 -20.19 -30.33 1.48
C PRO A 146 -20.38 -30.37 3.00
N SER A 147 -21.36 -29.61 3.52
CA SER A 147 -21.80 -29.78 4.90
C SER A 147 -22.40 -31.17 5.04
N THR A 148 -21.66 -32.10 5.65
CA THR A 148 -22.22 -33.38 6.09
C THR A 148 -23.19 -33.08 7.23
N ARG A 149 -24.46 -32.88 6.89
CA ARG A 149 -25.56 -32.87 7.84
C ARG A 149 -25.94 -34.33 8.05
N SER A 150 -25.60 -34.89 9.20
CA SER A 150 -26.11 -36.20 9.63
C SER A 150 -27.51 -35.99 10.20
N ASP A 151 -28.48 -36.75 9.69
CA ASP A 151 -29.82 -36.92 10.25
C ASP A 151 -29.80 -37.77 11.53
#